data_AF-A0ABD5G4P4-F1
#
_entry.id   AF-A0ABD5G4P4-F1
#
_cell.length_a   1.000
_cell.length_b   1.000
_cell.length_c   1.000
_cell.angle_alpha   90.00
_cell.angle_beta   90.00
_cell.angle_gamma   90.00
#
_symmetry.space_group_name_H-M   'P 1'
#
loop_
_entity.id
_entity.type
_entity.pdbx_description
1 polymer ?
#
loop_
_entity_poly.entity_id
_entity_poly.type
_entity_poly.pdbx_seq_one_letter_code
_entity_poly.pdbx_strand_id
1 'polypeptide(L)'
;MKEHSIKAVRLTPTVKARLDTFKGSDTVSVCIDRMITFFEITGFNPRYASRNPTALVEKRIEDVVRIIKSQERDILKPVLEKLSAINNTPQESPDYARLMNELRDLKDENRKLKERLQADDLRMEGAAVYQDKLKRLAELVKYQLDPEKFPRIKYSDDVRVPVNTLQLLIKKINEEYVL
;
A
#
# COMPACT_ATOMS: atom_id res chain seq x y z
N MET A 1 -62.92 21.12 -1.68
CA MET A 1 -63.21 20.16 -0.58
C MET A 1 -63.13 18.75 -1.16
N LYS A 2 -62.19 17.91 -0.70
CA LYS A 2 -62.19 16.49 -1.10
C LYS A 2 -63.40 15.84 -0.43
N GLU A 3 -64.32 15.32 -1.23
CA GLU A 3 -65.52 14.62 -0.79
C GLU A 3 -65.08 13.38 0.01
N HIS A 4 -65.28 13.39 1.33
CA HIS A 4 -64.99 12.23 2.16
C HIS A 4 -66.14 11.24 1.94
N SER A 5 -65.93 10.27 1.05
CA SER A 5 -66.89 9.19 0.81
C SER A 5 -67.21 8.49 2.13
N ILE A 6 -68.40 8.74 2.68
CA ILE A 6 -68.86 8.11 3.92
C ILE A 6 -69.22 6.66 3.59
N LYS A 7 -68.24 5.77 3.68
CA LYS A 7 -68.45 4.33 3.56
C LYS A 7 -68.99 3.81 4.89
N ALA A 8 -70.28 3.49 4.94
CA ALA A 8 -70.89 2.86 6.10
C ALA A 8 -70.49 1.37 6.15
N VAL A 9 -69.80 0.96 7.22
CA VAL A 9 -69.44 -0.44 7.48
C VAL A 9 -70.29 -0.95 8.62
N ARG A 10 -71.05 -2.03 8.37
CA ARG A 10 -71.84 -2.68 9.42
C ARG A 10 -70.94 -3.54 10.29
N LEU A 11 -70.98 -3.30 11.59
CA LEU A 11 -70.24 -4.08 12.59
C LEU A 11 -71.21 -4.96 13.38
N THR A 12 -70.75 -6.15 13.78
CA THR A 12 -71.48 -6.95 14.76
C THR A 12 -71.34 -6.31 16.14
N PRO A 13 -72.30 -6.53 17.08
CA PRO A 13 -72.24 -5.95 18.42
C PRO A 13 -70.93 -6.27 19.15
N THR A 14 -70.42 -7.49 19.01
CA THR A 14 -69.16 -7.93 19.61
C THR A 14 -67.96 -7.17 19.04
N VAL A 15 -67.91 -6.98 17.72
CA VAL A 15 -66.81 -6.23 17.07
C VAL A 15 -66.88 -4.76 17.48
N LYS A 16 -68.08 -4.18 17.53
CA LYS A 16 -68.29 -2.81 18.00
C LYS A 16 -67.80 -2.63 19.44
N ALA A 17 -68.19 -3.51 20.36
CA ALA A 17 -67.78 -3.44 21.76
C ALA A 17 -66.24 -3.52 21.91
N ARG A 18 -65.59 -4.44 21.18
CA ARG A 18 -64.12 -4.55 21.18
C ARG A 18 -63.46 -3.30 20.63
N LEU A 19 -64.01 -2.73 19.55
CA LEU A 19 -63.50 -1.51 18.95
C LEU A 19 -63.68 -0.29 19.88
N ASP A 20 -64.79 -0.22 20.60
CA ASP A 20 -65.06 0.81 21.59
C ASP A 20 -64.09 0.74 22.79
N THR A 21 -63.67 -0.47 23.20
CA THR A 21 -62.59 -0.64 24.17
C THR A 21 -61.23 -0.28 23.58
N PHE A 22 -60.92 -0.75 22.37
CA PHE A 22 -59.60 -0.60 21.75
C PHE A 22 -59.27 0.84 21.35
N LYS A 23 -60.27 1.61 20.89
CA LYS A 23 -60.08 3.01 20.50
C LYS A 23 -59.72 3.94 21.68
N GLY A 24 -59.97 3.51 22.93
CA GLY A 24 -59.79 4.35 24.11
C GLY A 24 -60.54 5.69 24.00
N SER A 25 -59.82 6.80 24.21
CA SER A 25 -60.34 8.17 24.09
C SER A 25 -60.57 8.63 22.65
N ASP A 26 -60.10 7.89 21.65
CA ASP A 26 -60.22 8.30 20.25
C ASP A 26 -61.61 8.03 19.66
N THR A 27 -61.87 8.68 18.52
CA THR A 27 -63.00 8.31 17.67
C THR A 27 -62.69 7.02 16.91
N VAL A 28 -63.73 6.26 16.57
CA VAL A 28 -63.59 5.02 15.79
C VAL A 28 -62.87 5.27 14.46
N SER A 29 -63.16 6.40 13.80
CA SER A 29 -62.52 6.76 12.53
C SER A 29 -61.01 6.94 12.67
N VAL A 30 -60.56 7.68 13.70
CA VAL A 30 -59.14 7.92 13.95
C VAL A 30 -58.42 6.61 14.31
N CYS A 31 -59.07 5.76 15.10
CA CYS A 31 -58.53 4.44 15.45
C CYS A 31 -58.35 3.56 14.21
N ILE A 32 -59.35 3.51 13.32
CA ILE A 32 -59.29 2.71 12.09
C ILE A 32 -58.22 3.27 11.14
N ASP A 33 -58.14 4.58 10.97
CA ASP A 33 -57.15 5.22 10.10
C ASP A 33 -55.72 4.86 10.53
N ARG A 34 -55.41 4.96 11.83
CA ARG A 34 -54.13 4.49 12.38
C ARG A 34 -53.86 3.01 12.11
N MET A 35 -54.87 2.15 12.25
CA MET A 35 -54.71 0.73 11.97
C MET A 35 -54.38 0.50 10.49
N ILE A 36 -55.05 1.20 9.57
CA ILE A 36 -54.76 1.12 8.13
C ILE A 36 -53.34 1.59 7.85
N THR A 37 -52.95 2.77 8.34
CA THR A 37 -51.60 3.31 8.18
C THR A 37 -50.54 2.36 8.75
N PHE A 38 -50.79 1.74 9.90
CA PHE A 38 -49.88 0.74 10.47
C PHE A 38 -49.67 -0.44 9.52
N PHE A 39 -50.74 -1.00 8.94
CA PHE A 39 -50.63 -2.12 8.00
C PHE A 39 -49.93 -1.71 6.70
N GLU A 40 -50.15 -0.49 6.21
CA GLU A 40 -49.47 0.04 5.03
C GLU A 40 -47.96 0.22 5.26
N ILE A 41 -47.56 0.82 6.39
CA ILE A 41 -46.16 1.08 6.71
C ILE A 41 -45.40 -0.21 7.02
N THR A 42 -46.00 -1.10 7.81
CA THR A 42 -45.33 -2.35 8.25
C THR A 42 -45.38 -3.46 7.19
N GLY A 43 -46.22 -3.30 6.16
CA GLY A 43 -46.51 -4.36 5.19
C GLY A 43 -47.25 -5.56 5.80
N PHE A 44 -47.75 -5.45 7.03
CA PHE A 44 -48.48 -6.53 7.70
C PHE A 44 -49.91 -6.61 7.16
N ASN A 45 -50.26 -7.74 6.55
CA ASN A 45 -51.61 -7.96 6.03
C ASN A 45 -52.45 -8.76 7.04
N PRO A 46 -53.53 -8.17 7.60
CA PRO A 46 -54.39 -8.82 8.60
C PRO A 46 -55.02 -10.14 8.13
N ARG A 47 -55.11 -10.37 6.81
CA ARG A 47 -55.60 -11.64 6.25
C ARG A 47 -54.68 -12.82 6.54
N TYR A 48 -53.40 -12.56 6.83
CA TYR A 48 -52.42 -13.57 7.23
C TYR A 48 -52.16 -13.60 8.74
N ALA A 49 -52.88 -12.78 9.53
CA ALA A 49 -52.72 -12.68 10.98
C ALA A 49 -53.05 -13.98 11.74
N SER A 50 -53.51 -15.03 11.04
CA SER A 50 -53.75 -16.36 11.59
C SER A 50 -52.57 -17.34 11.44
N ARG A 51 -51.45 -16.95 10.81
CA ARG A 51 -50.26 -17.81 10.75
C ARG A 51 -49.29 -17.40 11.85
N ASN A 52 -48.95 -18.37 12.70
CA ASN A 52 -47.95 -18.23 13.76
C ASN A 52 -46.76 -17.40 13.24
N PRO A 53 -46.52 -16.18 13.77
CA PRO A 53 -45.47 -15.30 13.25
C PRO A 53 -44.09 -15.96 13.26
N THR A 54 -43.86 -16.89 14.18
CA THR A 54 -42.64 -17.71 14.25
C THR A 54 -42.46 -18.59 13.01
N ALA A 55 -43.54 -19.23 12.51
CA ALA A 55 -43.46 -20.11 11.35
C ALA A 55 -43.10 -19.36 10.05
N LEU A 56 -43.45 -18.08 9.94
CA LEU A 56 -43.03 -17.24 8.81
C LEU A 56 -41.52 -16.96 8.86
N VAL A 57 -40.97 -16.71 10.05
CA VAL A 57 -39.54 -16.50 10.24
C VAL A 57 -38.77 -17.79 9.97
N GLU A 58 -39.23 -18.93 10.48
CA GLU A 58 -38.64 -20.25 10.23
C GLU A 58 -38.55 -20.55 8.73
N LYS A 59 -39.64 -20.37 7.98
CA LYS A 59 -39.63 -20.56 6.53
C LYS A 59 -38.63 -19.64 5.82
N ARG A 60 -38.55 -18.36 6.23
CA ARG A 60 -37.58 -17.42 5.64
C ARG A 60 -36.14 -17.84 5.94
N ILE A 61 -35.87 -18.34 7.14
CA ILE A 61 -34.55 -18.89 7.50
C ILE A 61 -34.22 -20.10 6.61
N GLU A 62 -35.16 -21.03 6.42
CA GLU A 62 -34.98 -22.17 5.52
C GLU A 62 -34.67 -21.75 4.08
N ASP A 63 -35.40 -20.77 3.55
CA ASP A 63 -35.18 -20.26 2.20
C ASP A 63 -33.80 -19.59 2.06
N VAL A 64 -33.38 -18.79 3.07
CA VAL A 64 -32.04 -18.20 3.12
C VAL A 64 -30.95 -19.28 3.14
N VAL A 65 -31.09 -20.30 3.98
CA VAL A 65 -30.14 -21.42 4.05
C VAL A 65 -30.06 -22.15 2.70
N ARG A 66 -31.19 -22.36 2.03
CA ARG A 66 -31.23 -22.99 0.70
C ARG A 66 -30.47 -22.15 -0.35
N ILE A 67 -30.68 -20.83 -0.35
CA ILE A 67 -29.98 -19.92 -1.25
C ILE A 67 -28.47 -19.97 -1.00
N ILE A 68 -28.03 -19.86 0.25
CA ILE A 68 -26.61 -19.92 0.60
C ILE A 68 -25.98 -21.23 0.14
N LYS A 69 -26.63 -22.38 0.41
CA LYS A 69 -26.13 -23.68 -0.04
C LYS A 69 -26.06 -23.78 -1.57
N SER A 70 -27.01 -23.22 -2.30
CA SER A 70 -26.92 -23.16 -3.77
C SER A 70 -25.77 -22.29 -4.25
N GLN A 71 -25.58 -21.10 -3.67
CA GLN A 71 -24.45 -20.22 -4.02
C GLN A 71 -23.10 -20.87 -3.74
N GLU A 72 -22.98 -21.57 -2.61
CA GLU A 72 -21.77 -22.31 -2.26
C GLU A 72 -21.43 -23.37 -3.31
N ARG A 73 -22.41 -24.19 -3.71
CA ARG A 73 -22.20 -25.28 -4.68
C ARG A 73 -22.02 -24.77 -6.11
N ASP A 74 -22.84 -23.84 -6.54
CA ASP A 74 -23.00 -23.52 -7.96
C ASP A 74 -22.09 -22.35 -8.38
N ILE A 75 -21.62 -21.53 -7.43
CA ILE A 75 -20.76 -20.36 -7.71
C ILE A 75 -19.42 -20.47 -6.99
N LEU A 76 -19.43 -20.55 -5.65
CA LEU A 76 -18.19 -20.39 -4.87
C LEU A 76 -17.23 -21.56 -5.04
N LYS A 77 -17.74 -22.79 -5.02
CA LYS A 77 -16.92 -24.00 -5.16
C LYS A 77 -16.22 -24.08 -6.54
N PRO A 78 -16.90 -23.89 -7.69
CA PRO A 78 -16.24 -23.82 -8.98
C PRO A 78 -15.19 -22.71 -9.10
N VAL A 79 -15.44 -21.54 -8.48
CA VAL A 79 -14.46 -20.45 -8.46
C VAL A 79 -13.20 -20.86 -7.67
N LEU A 80 -13.38 -21.48 -6.50
CA LEU A 80 -12.28 -21.96 -5.68
C LEU A 80 -11.44 -23.04 -6.40
N GLU A 81 -12.10 -23.97 -7.09
CA GLU A 81 -11.44 -25.01 -7.90
C GLU A 81 -10.65 -24.42 -9.07
N LYS A 82 -11.17 -23.39 -9.74
CA LYS A 82 -10.42 -22.68 -10.79
C LYS A 82 -9.20 -21.95 -10.24
N LEU A 83 -9.33 -21.30 -9.09
CA LEU A 83 -8.23 -20.59 -8.44
C LEU A 83 -7.13 -21.55 -7.96
N SER A 84 -7.49 -22.73 -7.42
CA SER A 84 -6.49 -23.73 -7.04
C SER A 84 -5.76 -24.32 -8.25
N ALA A 85 -6.46 -24.54 -9.37
CA ALA A 85 -5.82 -24.96 -10.63
C ALA A 85 -4.83 -23.91 -11.17
N ILE A 86 -5.15 -22.61 -11.04
CA ILE A 86 -4.25 -21.52 -11.44
C ILE A 86 -3.01 -21.45 -10.53
N ASN A 87 -3.15 -21.74 -9.23
CA ASN A 87 -2.00 -21.77 -8.32
C ASN A 87 -1.08 -22.99 -8.53
N ASN A 88 -1.59 -24.09 -9.06
CA ASN A 88 -0.81 -25.31 -9.30
C ASN A 88 -0.17 -25.38 -10.70
N THR A 89 -0.58 -24.52 -11.64
CA THR A 89 -0.10 -24.55 -13.04
C THR A 89 1.30 -23.96 -13.30
N PRO A 90 1.88 -23.04 -12.51
CA PRO A 90 3.21 -22.53 -12.83
C PRO A 90 4.33 -23.52 -12.48
N GLN A 91 4.21 -24.34 -11.44
CA GLN A 91 5.38 -25.05 -10.89
C GLN A 91 5.86 -26.26 -11.70
N GLU A 92 5.03 -26.84 -12.57
CA GLU A 92 5.37 -28.05 -13.34
C GLU A 92 5.70 -27.78 -14.82
N SER A 93 5.54 -26.55 -15.31
CA SER A 93 5.91 -26.22 -16.69
C SER A 93 7.44 -26.18 -16.84
N PRO A 94 8.03 -26.83 -17.87
CA PRO A 94 9.47 -26.74 -18.15
C PRO A 94 9.94 -25.29 -18.36
N ASP A 95 9.05 -24.40 -18.79
CA ASP A 95 9.35 -22.97 -18.94
C ASP A 95 9.51 -22.25 -17.60
N TYR A 96 8.81 -22.69 -16.55
CA TYR A 96 8.95 -22.13 -15.20
C TYR A 96 10.26 -22.54 -14.54
N ALA A 97 10.66 -23.81 -14.68
CA ALA A 97 11.95 -24.28 -14.18
C ALA A 97 13.10 -23.53 -14.85
N ARG A 98 13.01 -23.29 -16.17
CA ARG A 98 13.97 -22.47 -16.91
C ARG A 98 14.01 -21.03 -16.38
N LEU A 99 12.86 -20.40 -16.19
CA LEU A 99 12.76 -19.03 -15.68
C LEU A 99 13.32 -18.88 -14.26
N MET A 100 13.09 -19.86 -13.39
CA MET A 100 13.62 -19.86 -12.03
C MET A 100 15.14 -20.03 -11.99
N ASN A 101 15.71 -20.80 -12.92
CA ASN A 101 17.17 -20.90 -13.07
C ASN A 101 17.75 -19.59 -13.58
N GLU A 102 17.16 -18.98 -14.61
CA GLU A 102 17.58 -17.68 -15.14
C GLU A 102 17.50 -16.57 -14.07
N LEU A 103 16.45 -16.57 -13.24
CA LEU A 103 16.32 -15.65 -12.12
C LEU A 103 17.44 -15.84 -11.08
N ARG A 104 17.86 -17.09 -10.84
CA ARG A 104 18.96 -17.41 -9.93
C ARG A 104 20.29 -16.90 -10.47
N ASP A 105 20.56 -17.17 -11.75
CA ASP A 105 21.78 -16.73 -12.43
C ASP A 105 21.86 -15.20 -12.46
N LEU A 106 20.77 -14.52 -12.82
CA LEU A 106 20.68 -13.05 -12.79
C LEU A 106 20.89 -12.47 -11.40
N LYS A 107 20.42 -13.15 -10.34
CA LYS A 107 20.63 -12.71 -8.96
C LYS A 107 22.09 -12.85 -8.54
N ASP A 108 22.76 -13.92 -8.97
CA ASP A 108 24.18 -14.14 -8.71
C ASP A 108 25.07 -13.18 -9.50
N GLU A 109 24.75 -12.89 -10.76
CA GLU A 109 25.41 -11.86 -11.55
C GLU A 109 25.24 -10.47 -10.92
N ASN A 110 24.03 -10.12 -10.48
CA ASN A 110 23.78 -8.87 -9.77
C ASN A 110 24.60 -8.76 -8.48
N ARG A 111 24.77 -9.86 -7.73
CA ARG A 111 25.63 -9.87 -6.54
C ARG A 111 27.09 -9.57 -6.93
N LYS A 112 27.63 -10.26 -7.94
CA LYS A 112 28.99 -10.03 -8.44
C LYS A 112 29.20 -8.60 -8.95
N LEU A 113 28.22 -8.04 -9.65
CA LEU A 113 28.29 -6.65 -10.14
C LEU A 113 28.32 -5.65 -8.98
N LYS A 114 27.51 -5.86 -7.93
CA LYS A 114 27.56 -5.01 -6.73
C LYS A 114 28.91 -5.07 -6.01
N GLU A 115 29.49 -6.26 -5.89
CA GLU A 115 30.82 -6.44 -5.29
C GLU A 115 31.90 -5.72 -6.11
N ARG A 116 31.84 -5.80 -7.45
CA ARG A 116 32.77 -5.07 -8.33
C ARG A 116 32.64 -3.56 -8.20
N LEU A 117 31.40 -3.04 -8.18
CA LEU A 117 31.16 -1.61 -7.99
C LEU A 117 31.73 -1.12 -6.65
N GLN A 118 31.52 -1.86 -5.56
CA GLN A 118 32.13 -1.51 -4.27
C GLN A 118 33.66 -1.55 -4.30
N ALA A 119 34.26 -2.54 -4.98
CA ALA A 119 35.70 -2.61 -5.15
C ALA A 119 36.25 -1.44 -5.97
N ASP A 120 35.54 -1.04 -7.03
CA ASP A 120 35.92 0.11 -7.86
C ASP A 120 35.73 1.44 -7.12
N ASP A 121 34.69 1.58 -6.29
CA ASP A 121 34.51 2.75 -5.40
C ASP A 121 35.67 2.86 -4.40
N LEU A 122 36.06 1.75 -3.76
CA LEU A 122 37.23 1.70 -2.87
C LEU A 122 38.53 2.05 -3.60
N ARG A 123 38.69 1.60 -4.85
CA ARG A 123 39.85 1.94 -5.69
C ARG A 123 39.86 3.40 -6.10
N MET A 124 38.70 3.96 -6.46
CA MET A 124 38.56 5.38 -6.75
C MET A 124 38.84 6.24 -5.53
N GLU A 125 38.34 5.85 -4.35
CA GLU A 125 38.58 6.56 -3.10
C GLU A 125 40.07 6.58 -2.76
N GLY A 126 40.76 5.45 -2.90
CA GLY A 126 42.22 5.38 -2.81
C GLY A 126 42.90 6.31 -3.83
N ALA A 127 42.50 6.26 -5.10
CA ALA A 127 43.05 7.12 -6.14
C ALA A 127 42.82 8.62 -5.88
N ALA A 128 41.66 9.00 -5.33
CA ALA A 128 41.34 10.37 -4.96
C ALA A 128 42.25 10.88 -3.82
N VAL A 129 42.55 10.04 -2.83
CA VAL A 129 43.50 10.37 -1.76
C VAL A 129 44.90 10.60 -2.34
N TYR A 130 45.36 9.76 -3.26
CA TYR A 130 46.65 9.95 -3.92
C TYR A 130 46.69 11.20 -4.80
N GLN A 131 45.59 11.51 -5.51
CA GLN A 131 45.47 12.74 -6.30
C GLN A 131 45.53 13.99 -5.41
N ASP A 132 44.83 14.00 -4.28
CA ASP A 132 44.86 15.12 -3.33
C ASP A 132 46.27 15.31 -2.74
N LYS A 133 46.94 14.23 -2.36
CA LYS A 133 48.35 14.27 -1.92
C LYS A 133 49.27 14.86 -2.99
N LEU A 134 49.14 14.44 -4.25
CA LEU A 134 49.92 14.99 -5.37
C LEU A 134 49.67 16.49 -5.54
N LYS A 135 48.41 16.91 -5.44
CA LYS A 135 48.03 18.32 -5.59
C LYS A 135 48.66 19.19 -4.48
N ARG A 136 48.58 18.75 -3.22
CA ARG A 136 49.21 19.44 -2.08
C ARG A 136 50.73 19.50 -2.20
N LEU A 137 51.36 18.42 -2.67
CA LEU A 137 52.80 18.41 -2.95
C LEU A 137 53.18 19.44 -4.02
N ALA A 138 52.41 19.52 -5.12
CA ALA A 138 52.64 20.51 -6.17
C ALA A 138 52.47 21.94 -5.64
N GLU A 139 51.46 22.20 -4.81
CA GLU A 139 51.25 23.49 -4.15
C GLU A 139 52.39 23.85 -3.19
N LEU A 140 52.88 22.89 -2.41
CA LEU A 140 54.04 23.07 -1.52
C LEU A 140 55.29 23.45 -2.30
N VAL A 141 55.60 22.72 -3.38
CA VAL A 141 56.75 23.00 -4.23
C VAL A 141 56.62 24.38 -4.87
N LYS A 142 55.45 24.71 -5.41
CA LYS A 142 55.17 26.02 -6.02
C LYS A 142 55.33 27.17 -5.01
N TYR A 143 54.89 26.97 -3.77
CA TYR A 143 55.00 28.00 -2.72
C TYR A 143 56.44 28.16 -2.21
N GLN A 144 57.18 27.07 -2.01
CA GLN A 144 58.54 27.10 -1.47
C GLN A 144 59.59 27.52 -2.50
N LEU A 145 59.38 27.17 -3.77
CA LEU A 145 60.29 27.47 -4.89
C LEU A 145 59.75 28.54 -5.83
N ASP A 146 59.01 29.50 -5.28
CA ASP A 146 58.52 30.66 -6.03
C ASP A 146 59.69 31.55 -6.50
N PRO A 147 59.93 31.69 -7.82
CA PRO A 147 61.07 32.44 -8.35
C PRO A 147 61.09 33.90 -7.91
N GLU A 148 59.93 34.50 -7.62
CA GLU A 148 59.84 35.89 -7.16
C GLU A 148 60.46 36.11 -5.78
N LYS A 149 60.60 35.04 -4.98
CA LYS A 149 61.19 35.09 -3.64
C LYS A 149 62.71 35.04 -3.64
N PHE A 150 63.34 34.83 -4.80
CA PHE A 150 64.78 34.60 -4.91
C PHE A 150 65.48 35.64 -5.80
N PRO A 151 66.75 35.98 -5.49
CA PRO A 151 67.52 36.91 -6.33
C PRO A 151 67.78 36.31 -7.71
N ARG A 152 67.47 37.06 -8.78
CA ARG A 152 67.81 36.67 -10.16
C ARG A 152 69.30 36.77 -10.44
N ILE A 153 69.80 35.86 -11.26
CA ILE A 153 71.17 35.88 -11.77
C ILE A 153 71.24 36.88 -12.92
N LYS A 154 72.30 37.72 -12.97
CA LYS A 154 72.44 38.73 -14.03
C LYS A 154 72.55 38.03 -15.40
N TYR A 155 71.77 38.52 -16.35
CA TYR A 155 71.74 38.02 -17.74
C TYR A 155 71.30 36.54 -17.88
N SER A 156 70.59 35.99 -16.90
CA SER A 156 69.95 34.66 -16.95
C SER A 156 68.52 34.74 -16.39
N ASP A 157 67.67 33.80 -16.78
CA ASP A 157 66.35 33.57 -16.17
C ASP A 157 66.42 32.80 -14.84
N ASP A 158 67.60 32.29 -14.49
CA ASP A 158 67.83 31.53 -13.27
C ASP A 158 67.80 32.39 -12.00
N VAL A 159 67.40 31.78 -10.89
CA VAL A 159 67.38 32.38 -9.55
C VAL A 159 68.33 31.68 -8.59
N ARG A 160 68.84 32.42 -7.60
CA ARG A 160 69.77 31.89 -6.60
C ARG A 160 69.01 31.36 -5.39
N VAL A 161 68.86 30.05 -5.29
CA VAL A 161 68.14 29.38 -4.18
C VAL A 161 69.12 28.96 -3.08
N PRO A 162 68.88 29.33 -1.80
CA PRO A 162 69.68 28.85 -0.68
C PRO A 162 69.54 27.34 -0.46
N VAL A 163 70.66 26.67 -0.16
CA VAL A 163 70.70 25.21 0.07
C VAL A 163 69.76 24.79 1.22
N ASN A 164 69.69 25.59 2.29
CA ASN A 164 68.82 25.29 3.43
C ASN A 164 67.34 25.21 3.02
N THR A 165 66.89 26.03 2.08
CA THR A 165 65.51 26.01 1.56
C THR A 165 65.21 24.67 0.90
N LEU A 166 66.15 24.15 0.09
CA LEU A 166 66.04 22.85 -0.54
C LEU A 166 66.07 21.71 0.49
N GLN A 167 66.95 21.79 1.49
CA GLN A 167 67.02 20.78 2.56
C GLN A 167 65.72 20.70 3.38
N LEU A 168 65.14 21.85 3.74
CA LEU A 168 63.85 21.93 4.45
C LEU A 168 62.70 21.39 3.59
N LEU A 169 62.67 21.70 2.30
CA LEU A 169 61.68 21.17 1.36
C LEU A 169 61.80 19.64 1.26
N ILE A 170 63.00 19.11 1.05
CA ILE A 170 63.26 17.67 0.97
C ILE A 170 62.82 16.98 2.28
N LYS A 171 63.15 17.55 3.43
CA LYS A 171 62.73 17.02 4.74
C LYS A 171 61.20 16.92 4.84
N LYS A 172 60.48 17.99 4.50
CA LYS A 172 59.00 17.98 4.52
C LYS A 172 58.40 16.96 3.55
N ILE A 173 58.98 16.83 2.35
CA ILE A 173 58.52 15.84 1.37
C ILE A 173 58.69 14.42 1.94
N ASN A 174 59.84 14.11 2.53
CA ASN A 174 60.11 12.81 3.12
C ASN A 174 59.23 12.50 4.33
N GLU A 175 58.88 13.50 5.15
CA GLU A 175 58.05 13.31 6.33
C GLU A 175 56.55 13.16 6.00
N GLU A 176 56.04 13.90 5.01
CA GLU A 176 54.60 14.02 4.79
C GLU A 176 54.09 13.30 3.51
N TYR A 177 54.96 13.03 2.53
CA TYR A 177 54.53 12.60 1.18
C TYR A 177 55.18 11.31 0.67
N VAL A 178 56.25 10.84 1.29
CA VAL A 178 56.86 9.54 0.96
C VAL A 178 56.24 8.47 1.87
N LEU A 179 55.63 7.45 1.26
CA LEU A 179 55.09 6.26 1.93
C LEU A 179 56.18 5.25 2.26
#